data_AF-A0A960SBS6-F1
#
_entry.id   AF-A0A960SBS6-F1
#
_cell.length_a   1.000
_cell.length_b   1.000
_cell.length_c   1.000
_cell.angle_alpha   90.00
_cell.angle_beta   90.00
_cell.angle_gamma   90.00
#
_symmetry.space_group_name_H-M   'P 1'
#
loop_
_entity.id
_entity.type
_entity.pdbx_description
1 polymer ?
#
loop_
_entity_poly.entity_id
_entity_poly.type
_entity_poly.pdbx_seq_one_letter_code
_entity_poly.pdbx_strand_id
1 'polypeptide(L)'
;GSDDSGVVRFEDVTEGTGLENETGARGGPENFNGAAWADFDRDGDLDIYLTAMYSRRHYLFLNQGDGTFREVAEYRGADLPVEIANLQTGAGMHHGMSVALGDYDKNGWIDIHTTDWQALSDSPTFGQHNVLLRNLGPNAPAYFRNVSPSTGTALKGFEESPNPPLFNKLGFSSSLVDLDNDGWQDLAVVADFKSAQLFWNNGDGTFSEGTEVAGVNKANFGMGSTFADFDDDGDLDWFVTSRSDNRLYVNQGNRTFVELAAEYGVNDAGYGWGTSWFDFDNDADLDLIMTNGHEDLYGDYILNPDRDRSMLWENRHGDFIDVSESMGITDNGPGKALVVFDYDNDGDQDVFIANTQSKPILYRNDSVNDNVWLRVNLIGRSSNLMGLGARMYLKASESSVLKYHQVIGGSNFLGQTEMTAHFGLGAGIDEVDSLKIEWPSGVSQELHSIPVNQDLYVFEPADKTHWLNTFFSNNELDNEDISGDNADPDQDGLYNFFEYAFGLSPRQRNQAFLPGMQLKSFAEDEIEFQYQRAGSRTDLDFIHESSPDLMNWISLEDQNESEQVLEYHSDGRVTVGVKFTASSGAAHFIRIRVVEK
;
A
#
# COMPACT_ATOMS: atom_id res chain seq x y z
N GLY A 1 -29.81 14.69 29.85
CA GLY A 1 -29.16 14.70 31.16
C GLY A 1 -27.79 14.11 30.94
N SER A 2 -26.77 14.96 30.89
CA SER A 2 -25.38 14.61 30.62
C SER A 2 -24.76 14.02 31.88
N ASP A 3 -24.59 12.70 31.88
CA ASP A 3 -23.69 12.03 32.82
C ASP A 3 -22.27 12.23 32.31
N ASP A 4 -21.67 13.34 32.74
CA ASP A 4 -20.32 13.81 32.43
C ASP A 4 -19.28 13.13 33.35
N SER A 5 -19.49 11.84 33.64
CA SER A 5 -18.41 10.99 34.13
C SER A 5 -17.52 10.73 32.92
N GLY A 6 -16.27 11.20 32.92
CA GLY A 6 -15.27 10.97 31.86
C GLY A 6 -14.90 9.49 31.66
N VAL A 7 -15.90 8.66 31.43
CA VAL A 7 -15.88 7.24 31.21
C VAL A 7 -16.02 7.06 29.70
N VAL A 8 -14.95 6.62 29.07
CA VAL A 8 -14.95 6.22 27.65
C VAL A 8 -15.99 5.11 27.47
N ARG A 9 -16.88 5.27 26.48
CA ARG A 9 -17.89 4.28 26.10
C ARG A 9 -17.73 3.95 24.63
N PHE A 10 -17.84 2.67 24.30
CA PHE A 10 -18.00 2.20 22.93
C PHE A 10 -19.49 2.19 22.59
N GLU A 11 -19.83 2.67 21.39
CA GLU A 11 -21.16 2.58 20.79
C GLU A 11 -21.02 1.74 19.52
N ASP A 12 -21.91 0.74 19.36
CA ASP A 12 -22.01 0.02 18.10
C ASP A 12 -22.75 0.94 17.10
N VAL A 13 -21.98 1.51 16.19
CA VAL A 13 -22.45 2.43 15.16
C VAL A 13 -22.59 1.75 13.81
N THR A 14 -22.49 0.41 13.74
CA THR A 14 -22.51 -0.32 12.46
C THR A 14 -23.72 0.10 11.63
N GLU A 15 -24.92 0.11 12.22
CA GLU A 15 -26.14 0.58 11.55
C GLU A 15 -26.07 2.08 11.22
N GLY A 16 -26.12 2.40 9.92
CA GLY A 16 -26.02 3.76 9.40
C GLY A 16 -24.63 4.14 8.90
N THR A 17 -23.62 3.26 9.02
CA THR A 17 -22.31 3.48 8.39
C THR A 17 -22.30 3.11 6.91
N GLY A 18 -23.31 2.41 6.40
CA GLY A 18 -23.29 1.80 5.07
C GLY A 18 -22.57 0.44 5.00
N LEU A 19 -22.05 -0.08 6.13
CA LEU A 19 -21.41 -1.40 6.22
C LEU A 19 -22.33 -2.46 6.86
N GLU A 20 -23.57 -2.10 7.22
CA GLU A 20 -24.44 -2.85 8.12
C GLU A 20 -25.18 -4.09 7.58
N ASN A 21 -24.88 -4.60 6.38
CA ASN A 21 -25.14 -5.97 5.89
C ASN A 21 -25.38 -5.95 4.38
N GLU A 22 -24.60 -6.74 3.65
CA GLU A 22 -24.96 -7.19 2.31
C GLU A 22 -25.69 -8.54 2.42
N THR A 23 -26.88 -8.64 1.82
CA THR A 23 -27.62 -9.91 1.82
C THR A 23 -27.07 -10.80 0.71
N GLY A 24 -26.34 -11.83 1.12
CA GLY A 24 -25.72 -12.78 0.20
C GLY A 24 -26.72 -13.57 -0.62
N ALA A 25 -26.25 -14.13 -1.73
CA ALA A 25 -27.06 -14.82 -2.73
C ALA A 25 -27.89 -16.02 -2.21
N ARG A 26 -27.62 -16.49 -0.99
CA ARG A 26 -28.33 -17.60 -0.31
C ARG A 26 -29.31 -17.16 0.78
N GLY A 27 -29.59 -15.85 0.90
CA GLY A 27 -30.57 -15.30 1.85
C GLY A 27 -30.08 -15.17 3.30
N GLY A 28 -28.76 -15.25 3.51
CA GLY A 28 -28.06 -14.90 4.75
C GLY A 28 -27.09 -13.73 4.52
N PRO A 29 -26.23 -13.37 5.49
CA PRO A 29 -25.19 -12.38 5.27
C PRO A 29 -24.24 -12.84 4.15
N GLU A 30 -23.71 -11.87 3.40
CA GLU A 30 -22.65 -12.12 2.42
C GLU A 30 -21.38 -12.63 3.11
N ASN A 31 -20.62 -13.50 2.44
CA ASN A 31 -19.35 -14.00 2.97
C ASN A 31 -18.20 -13.31 2.25
N PHE A 32 -17.45 -12.48 2.95
CA PHE A 32 -16.25 -11.84 2.42
C PHE A 32 -15.00 -12.63 2.79
N ASN A 33 -14.00 -12.60 1.91
CA ASN A 33 -12.70 -13.19 2.15
C ASN A 33 -11.60 -12.15 1.94
N GLY A 34 -11.30 -11.81 0.68
CA GLY A 34 -10.27 -10.82 0.38
C GLY A 34 -10.74 -9.42 0.68
N ALA A 35 -9.89 -8.61 1.30
CA ALA A 35 -10.12 -7.20 1.55
C ALA A 35 -8.86 -6.43 1.20
N ALA A 36 -9.04 -5.27 0.56
CA ALA A 36 -7.98 -4.28 0.42
C ALA A 36 -8.56 -2.88 0.58
N TRP A 37 -7.72 -1.96 1.02
CA TRP A 37 -8.04 -0.55 1.13
C TRP A 37 -7.10 0.31 0.29
N ALA A 38 -7.69 1.28 -0.40
CA ALA A 38 -6.99 2.24 -1.23
C ALA A 38 -7.88 3.45 -1.50
N ASP A 39 -7.29 4.56 -1.92
CA ASP A 39 -8.03 5.73 -2.40
C ASP A 39 -8.30 5.56 -3.91
N PHE A 40 -9.46 4.98 -4.27
CA PHE A 40 -9.77 4.62 -5.66
C PHE A 40 -10.32 5.79 -6.48
N ASP A 41 -10.92 6.79 -5.83
CA ASP A 41 -11.45 8.00 -6.47
C ASP A 41 -10.61 9.27 -6.24
N ARG A 42 -9.49 9.15 -5.52
CA ARG A 42 -8.50 10.19 -5.22
C ARG A 42 -9.06 11.33 -4.36
N ASP A 43 -10.03 11.07 -3.50
CA ASP A 43 -10.60 12.09 -2.61
C ASP A 43 -9.83 12.27 -1.28
N GLY A 44 -8.83 11.43 -1.04
CA GLY A 44 -7.97 11.44 0.15
C GLY A 44 -8.45 10.54 1.28
N ASP A 45 -9.62 9.92 1.15
CA ASP A 45 -10.16 8.95 2.09
C ASP A 45 -9.91 7.53 1.57
N LEU A 46 -9.57 6.59 2.46
CA LEU A 46 -9.39 5.19 2.06
C LEU A 46 -10.74 4.51 1.86
N ASP A 47 -10.93 3.95 0.67
CA ASP A 47 -12.05 3.10 0.28
C ASP A 47 -11.76 1.64 0.58
N ILE A 48 -12.79 0.78 0.45
CA ILE A 48 -12.67 -0.65 0.70
C ILE A 48 -13.16 -1.45 -0.51
N TYR A 49 -12.34 -2.37 -1.00
CA TYR A 49 -12.74 -3.37 -1.98
C TYR A 49 -12.75 -4.77 -1.34
N LEU A 50 -13.85 -5.50 -1.49
CA LEU A 50 -14.04 -6.83 -0.91
C LEU A 50 -14.34 -7.87 -1.99
N THR A 51 -13.61 -8.98 -1.96
CA THR A 51 -14.01 -10.19 -2.68
C THR A 51 -14.92 -11.04 -1.80
N ALA A 52 -15.89 -11.68 -2.45
CA ALA A 52 -16.92 -12.45 -1.77
C ALA A 52 -16.93 -13.91 -2.23
N MET A 53 -17.26 -14.80 -1.28
CA MET A 53 -17.40 -16.23 -1.47
C MET A 53 -18.86 -16.64 -1.57
N TYR A 54 -19.14 -17.61 -2.45
CA TYR A 54 -20.50 -18.06 -2.74
C TYR A 54 -21.42 -16.89 -3.11
N SER A 55 -20.84 -15.87 -3.74
CA SER A 55 -21.48 -14.62 -4.12
C SER A 55 -21.65 -14.54 -5.63
N ARG A 56 -22.59 -13.72 -6.08
CA ARG A 56 -22.75 -13.39 -7.50
C ARG A 56 -21.88 -12.23 -7.95
N ARG A 57 -21.19 -11.55 -7.02
CA ARG A 57 -20.43 -10.34 -7.28
C ARG A 57 -19.38 -10.05 -6.19
N HIS A 58 -18.52 -9.08 -6.44
CA HIS A 58 -17.65 -8.40 -5.47
C HIS A 58 -18.20 -7.02 -5.12
N TYR A 59 -17.55 -6.34 -4.16
CA TYR A 59 -18.07 -5.12 -3.54
C TYR A 59 -16.99 -4.05 -3.44
N LEU A 60 -17.40 -2.79 -3.60
CA LEU A 60 -16.58 -1.60 -3.51
C LEU A 60 -17.36 -0.58 -2.70
N PHE A 61 -16.78 -0.17 -1.58
CA PHE A 61 -17.34 0.79 -0.65
C PHE A 61 -16.51 2.06 -0.70
N LEU A 62 -17.09 3.14 -1.21
CA LEU A 62 -16.43 4.45 -1.19
C LEU A 62 -16.63 5.11 0.16
N ASN A 63 -15.55 5.55 0.78
CA ASN A 63 -15.62 6.35 1.99
C ASN A 63 -16.23 7.72 1.65
N GLN A 64 -17.09 8.24 2.52
CA GLN A 64 -17.75 9.53 2.29
C GLN A 64 -17.09 10.67 3.10
N GLY A 65 -16.02 10.38 3.86
CA GLY A 65 -15.29 11.34 4.67
C GLY A 65 -16.00 11.77 5.97
N ASP A 66 -17.21 11.26 6.22
CA ASP A 66 -18.03 11.56 7.39
C ASP A 66 -18.21 10.35 8.34
N GLY A 67 -17.39 9.30 8.14
CA GLY A 67 -17.48 8.04 8.87
C GLY A 67 -18.49 7.05 8.27
N THR A 68 -19.08 7.37 7.11
CA THR A 68 -19.96 6.47 6.36
C THR A 68 -19.31 6.00 5.05
N PHE A 69 -19.80 4.88 4.53
CA PHE A 69 -19.38 4.21 3.31
C PHE A 69 -20.58 4.02 2.38
N ARG A 70 -20.32 4.05 1.08
CA ARG A 70 -21.33 3.77 0.05
C ARG A 70 -20.90 2.60 -0.82
N GLU A 71 -21.67 1.52 -0.82
CA GLU A 71 -21.49 0.43 -1.78
C GLU A 71 -21.84 0.91 -3.20
N VAL A 72 -20.92 0.71 -4.15
CA VAL A 72 -21.04 1.24 -5.51
C VAL A 72 -20.58 0.29 -6.61
N ALA A 73 -20.19 -0.96 -6.30
CA ALA A 73 -19.50 -1.83 -7.24
C ALA A 73 -20.25 -2.01 -8.56
N GLU A 74 -21.57 -2.25 -8.50
CA GLU A 74 -22.40 -2.48 -9.69
C GLU A 74 -22.42 -1.26 -10.62
N TYR A 75 -22.63 -0.07 -10.06
CA TYR A 75 -22.69 1.17 -10.85
C TYR A 75 -21.32 1.65 -11.30
N ARG A 76 -20.25 1.19 -10.66
CA ARG A 76 -18.86 1.49 -11.01
C ARG A 76 -18.20 0.42 -11.88
N GLY A 77 -18.85 -0.72 -12.14
CA GLY A 77 -18.28 -1.82 -12.93
C GLY A 77 -17.19 -2.62 -12.20
N ALA A 78 -17.19 -2.57 -10.88
CA ALA A 78 -16.24 -3.27 -10.00
C ALA A 78 -16.83 -4.58 -9.43
N ASP A 79 -18.07 -4.92 -9.78
CA ASP A 79 -18.84 -5.99 -9.16
C ASP A 79 -18.59 -7.38 -9.76
N LEU A 80 -18.12 -7.49 -11.00
CA LEU A 80 -17.93 -8.77 -11.70
C LEU A 80 -19.19 -9.68 -11.60
N PRO A 81 -20.32 -9.29 -12.20
CA PRO A 81 -21.57 -9.99 -11.97
C PRO A 81 -21.61 -11.34 -12.69
N VAL A 82 -22.03 -12.39 -11.98
CA VAL A 82 -22.20 -13.73 -12.52
C VAL A 82 -23.66 -14.03 -12.88
N GLU A 83 -23.93 -14.28 -14.16
CA GLU A 83 -25.29 -14.47 -14.68
C GLU A 83 -25.88 -15.87 -14.40
N ILE A 84 -25.05 -16.92 -14.33
CA ILE A 84 -25.50 -18.31 -14.21
C ILE A 84 -24.85 -18.96 -12.98
N ALA A 85 -25.63 -19.05 -11.90
CA ALA A 85 -25.19 -19.61 -10.63
C ALA A 85 -26.18 -20.64 -10.08
N ASN A 86 -25.68 -21.78 -9.60
CA ASN A 86 -26.46 -22.74 -8.81
C ASN A 86 -26.47 -22.30 -7.34
N LEU A 87 -27.60 -21.77 -6.87
CA LEU A 87 -27.74 -21.29 -5.49
C LEU A 87 -27.56 -22.37 -4.42
N GLN A 88 -27.78 -23.64 -4.76
CA GLN A 88 -27.69 -24.74 -3.81
C GLN A 88 -26.26 -25.26 -3.68
N THR A 89 -25.52 -25.38 -4.79
CA THR A 89 -24.15 -25.90 -4.78
C THR A 89 -23.09 -24.81 -4.73
N GLY A 90 -23.42 -23.58 -5.14
CA GLY A 90 -22.45 -22.50 -5.34
C GLY A 90 -21.69 -22.58 -6.67
N ALA A 91 -21.99 -23.59 -7.50
CA ALA A 91 -21.36 -23.71 -8.81
C ALA A 91 -21.71 -22.50 -9.68
N GLY A 92 -20.70 -21.90 -10.32
CA GLY A 92 -20.83 -20.65 -11.06
C GLY A 92 -21.10 -19.44 -10.16
N MET A 93 -20.65 -19.43 -8.92
CA MET A 93 -20.55 -18.24 -8.07
C MET A 93 -19.08 -17.88 -7.87
N HIS A 94 -18.80 -16.63 -7.51
CA HIS A 94 -17.48 -16.23 -7.05
C HIS A 94 -17.07 -16.99 -5.78
N HIS A 95 -15.81 -17.37 -5.75
CA HIS A 95 -15.09 -17.86 -4.57
C HIS A 95 -13.89 -16.95 -4.37
N GLY A 96 -14.17 -15.66 -4.18
CA GLY A 96 -13.16 -14.63 -4.06
C GLY A 96 -12.18 -14.92 -2.93
N MET A 97 -10.88 -14.78 -3.18
CA MET A 97 -9.84 -15.09 -2.18
C MET A 97 -9.01 -13.88 -1.78
N SER A 98 -8.45 -13.13 -2.73
CA SER A 98 -7.59 -11.98 -2.43
C SER A 98 -7.80 -10.83 -3.41
N VAL A 99 -7.23 -9.69 -3.04
CA VAL A 99 -7.23 -8.44 -3.79
C VAL A 99 -5.79 -7.94 -3.84
N ALA A 100 -5.27 -7.66 -5.04
CA ALA A 100 -4.02 -6.96 -5.23
C ALA A 100 -4.29 -5.58 -5.83
N LEU A 101 -3.45 -4.61 -5.47
CA LEU A 101 -3.56 -3.23 -5.89
C LEU A 101 -2.28 -2.81 -6.61
N GLY A 102 -2.42 -1.99 -7.65
CA GLY A 102 -1.28 -1.44 -8.38
C GLY A 102 -1.73 -0.47 -9.46
N ASP A 103 -0.79 0.13 -10.17
CA ASP A 103 -1.05 1.02 -11.31
C ASP A 103 -0.34 0.42 -12.53
N TYR A 104 -0.92 -0.67 -13.05
CA TYR A 104 -0.20 -1.55 -13.99
C TYR A 104 0.07 -0.87 -15.34
N ASP A 105 -0.70 0.16 -15.68
CA ASP A 105 -0.56 0.94 -16.91
C ASP A 105 -0.04 2.37 -16.68
N LYS A 106 0.40 2.69 -15.45
CA LYS A 106 1.01 3.97 -15.05
C LYS A 106 0.14 5.18 -15.39
N ASN A 107 -1.17 5.04 -15.29
CA ASN A 107 -2.10 6.13 -15.53
C ASN A 107 -2.33 7.00 -14.27
N GLY A 108 -1.75 6.61 -13.13
CA GLY A 108 -1.87 7.24 -11.83
C GLY A 108 -3.02 6.68 -10.98
N TRP A 109 -3.87 5.81 -11.50
CA TRP A 109 -5.05 5.33 -10.78
C TRP A 109 -4.87 3.89 -10.36
N ILE A 110 -5.38 3.57 -9.18
CA ILE A 110 -5.21 2.25 -8.59
C ILE A 110 -6.16 1.29 -9.30
N ASP A 111 -5.56 0.31 -9.98
CA ASP A 111 -6.17 -0.86 -10.56
C ASP A 111 -6.26 -2.00 -9.54
N ILE A 112 -7.13 -2.96 -9.82
CA ILE A 112 -7.43 -4.06 -8.90
C ILE A 112 -7.22 -5.39 -9.64
N HIS A 113 -6.52 -6.33 -9.04
CA HIS A 113 -6.58 -7.73 -9.44
C HIS A 113 -7.27 -8.56 -8.36
N THR A 114 -8.27 -9.36 -8.73
CA THR A 114 -8.96 -10.28 -7.81
C THR A 114 -8.63 -11.71 -8.16
N THR A 115 -8.70 -12.62 -7.18
CA THR A 115 -8.57 -14.07 -7.42
C THR A 115 -9.82 -14.84 -7.02
N ASP A 116 -10.07 -15.95 -7.72
CA ASP A 116 -11.17 -16.87 -7.42
C ASP A 116 -10.70 -18.32 -7.30
N TRP A 117 -11.12 -18.97 -6.20
CA TRP A 117 -10.89 -20.38 -5.94
C TRP A 117 -11.95 -21.26 -6.58
N GLN A 118 -11.99 -21.30 -7.91
CA GLN A 118 -12.83 -22.25 -8.66
C GLN A 118 -12.13 -22.80 -9.90
N ALA A 119 -12.47 -24.03 -10.27
CA ALA A 119 -12.10 -24.58 -11.56
C ALA A 119 -13.06 -24.08 -12.64
N LEU A 120 -12.53 -23.67 -13.80
CA LEU A 120 -13.34 -23.22 -14.94
C LEU A 120 -14.35 -24.28 -15.45
N SER A 121 -14.17 -25.57 -15.16
CA SER A 121 -15.13 -26.62 -15.50
C SER A 121 -16.41 -26.58 -14.67
N ASP A 122 -16.37 -25.92 -13.51
CA ASP A 122 -17.48 -25.81 -12.55
C ASP A 122 -18.23 -24.46 -12.68
N SER A 123 -17.78 -23.60 -13.59
CA SER A 123 -18.34 -22.27 -13.85
C SER A 123 -18.64 -22.08 -15.35
N PRO A 124 -19.92 -21.96 -15.76
CA PRO A 124 -20.29 -21.69 -17.15
C PRO A 124 -20.00 -20.24 -17.58
N THR A 125 -19.57 -19.35 -16.67
CA THR A 125 -19.15 -17.99 -16.97
C THR A 125 -17.66 -17.94 -17.27
N PHE A 126 -17.33 -18.19 -18.53
CA PHE A 126 -15.98 -18.05 -19.05
C PHE A 126 -15.48 -16.59 -18.86
N GLY A 127 -14.38 -16.40 -18.13
CA GLY A 127 -13.60 -15.14 -18.17
C GLY A 127 -13.83 -14.11 -17.05
N GLN A 128 -14.53 -14.46 -15.97
CA GLN A 128 -14.71 -13.57 -14.80
C GLN A 128 -13.97 -14.03 -13.54
N HIS A 129 -13.03 -14.97 -13.65
CA HIS A 129 -12.22 -15.44 -12.52
C HIS A 129 -10.77 -15.00 -12.72
N ASN A 130 -10.09 -14.63 -11.64
CA ASN A 130 -8.75 -14.04 -11.68
C ASN A 130 -8.70 -12.81 -12.61
N VAL A 131 -9.31 -11.70 -12.16
CA VAL A 131 -9.65 -10.57 -13.03
C VAL A 131 -8.81 -9.34 -12.71
N LEU A 132 -8.21 -8.75 -13.74
CA LEU A 132 -7.62 -7.42 -13.71
C LEU A 132 -8.70 -6.40 -14.10
N LEU A 133 -9.07 -5.57 -13.14
CA LEU A 133 -9.97 -4.43 -13.25
C LEU A 133 -9.14 -3.16 -13.39
N ARG A 134 -9.25 -2.50 -14.54
CA ARG A 134 -8.59 -1.22 -14.80
C ARG A 134 -9.47 -0.07 -14.32
N ASN A 135 -8.91 0.84 -13.51
CA ASN A 135 -9.55 2.10 -13.16
C ASN A 135 -9.52 3.05 -14.37
N LEU A 136 -10.66 3.68 -14.68
CA LEU A 136 -10.83 4.49 -15.88
C LEU A 136 -10.26 5.91 -15.73
N GLY A 137 -9.78 6.27 -14.55
CA GLY A 137 -8.98 7.46 -14.32
C GLY A 137 -9.80 8.74 -14.13
N PRO A 138 -9.24 9.93 -14.44
CA PRO A 138 -9.78 11.20 -13.99
C PRO A 138 -11.15 11.56 -14.58
N ASN A 139 -11.49 11.00 -15.74
CA ASN A 139 -12.79 11.22 -16.37
C ASN A 139 -13.90 10.33 -15.80
N ALA A 140 -13.53 9.31 -15.01
CA ALA A 140 -14.43 8.36 -14.40
C ALA A 140 -13.73 7.72 -13.17
N PRO A 141 -13.46 8.51 -12.11
CA PRO A 141 -12.74 8.05 -10.94
C PRO A 141 -13.50 6.92 -10.23
N ALA A 142 -12.77 5.90 -9.79
CA ALA A 142 -13.29 4.64 -9.26
C ALA A 142 -14.33 3.95 -10.15
N TYR A 143 -14.32 4.16 -11.48
CA TYR A 143 -14.99 3.27 -12.42
C TYR A 143 -13.99 2.24 -12.94
N PHE A 144 -14.43 1.00 -13.02
CA PHE A 144 -13.60 -0.14 -13.38
C PHE A 144 -14.08 -0.83 -14.65
N ARG A 145 -13.13 -1.44 -15.35
CA ARG A 145 -13.39 -2.31 -16.49
C ARG A 145 -12.54 -3.56 -16.39
N ASN A 146 -13.16 -4.73 -16.54
CA ASN A 146 -12.42 -5.98 -16.73
C ASN A 146 -11.61 -5.90 -18.03
N VAL A 147 -10.29 -5.93 -17.90
CA VAL A 147 -9.34 -5.86 -19.02
C VAL A 147 -8.57 -7.16 -19.24
N SER A 148 -8.77 -8.20 -18.40
CA SER A 148 -8.05 -9.47 -18.51
C SER A 148 -8.03 -10.07 -19.94
N PRO A 149 -9.14 -10.05 -20.72
CA PRO A 149 -9.11 -10.59 -22.07
C PRO A 149 -8.21 -9.79 -23.02
N SER A 150 -8.21 -8.46 -22.90
CA SER A 150 -7.42 -7.57 -23.76
C SER A 150 -5.95 -7.49 -23.34
N THR A 151 -5.64 -7.69 -22.07
CA THR A 151 -4.27 -7.65 -21.55
C THR A 151 -3.56 -9.00 -21.70
N GLY A 152 -4.28 -10.09 -21.95
CA GLY A 152 -3.70 -11.44 -22.05
C GLY A 152 -3.54 -12.16 -20.71
N THR A 153 -4.05 -11.59 -19.62
CA THR A 153 -4.07 -12.21 -18.28
C THR A 153 -5.32 -13.06 -18.03
N ALA A 154 -6.28 -13.07 -18.96
CA ALA A 154 -7.46 -13.93 -18.84
C ALA A 154 -7.09 -15.42 -18.82
N LEU A 155 -7.78 -16.16 -17.95
CA LEU A 155 -7.66 -17.60 -17.87
C LEU A 155 -8.06 -18.25 -19.20
N LYS A 156 -7.09 -18.89 -19.88
CA LYS A 156 -7.35 -19.68 -21.08
C LYS A 156 -8.06 -20.98 -20.69
N GLY A 157 -9.23 -21.24 -21.30
CA GLY A 157 -10.05 -22.41 -21.03
C GLY A 157 -9.43 -23.73 -21.51
N PHE A 158 -10.07 -24.84 -21.10
CA PHE A 158 -9.66 -26.22 -21.38
C PHE A 158 -9.65 -26.62 -22.87
N GLU A 159 -10.20 -25.79 -23.78
CA GLU A 159 -10.48 -26.19 -25.16
C GLU A 159 -9.41 -25.82 -26.20
N GLU A 160 -8.40 -25.02 -25.87
CA GLU A 160 -7.42 -24.55 -26.89
C GLU A 160 -6.08 -25.31 -26.93
N SER A 161 -5.89 -26.36 -26.13
CA SER A 161 -4.68 -27.20 -26.24
C SER A 161 -4.96 -28.68 -25.94
N PRO A 162 -4.42 -29.63 -26.74
CA PRO A 162 -4.51 -31.06 -26.44
C PRO A 162 -3.76 -31.46 -25.15
N ASN A 163 -2.93 -30.56 -24.61
CA ASN A 163 -2.41 -30.55 -23.25
C ASN A 163 -2.59 -29.12 -22.71
N PRO A 164 -3.74 -28.76 -22.13
CA PRO A 164 -3.87 -27.43 -21.54
C PRO A 164 -2.79 -27.29 -20.46
N PRO A 165 -2.04 -26.18 -20.44
CA PRO A 165 -1.20 -25.87 -19.31
C PRO A 165 -2.03 -26.08 -18.03
N LEU A 166 -1.53 -26.82 -17.03
CA LEU A 166 -2.23 -27.08 -15.76
C LEU A 166 -2.52 -25.80 -14.95
N PHE A 167 -1.98 -24.68 -15.43
CA PHE A 167 -2.00 -23.31 -14.93
C PHE A 167 -3.32 -22.65 -15.35
N ASN A 168 -3.96 -21.89 -14.43
CA ASN A 168 -5.29 -21.23 -14.53
C ASN A 168 -6.44 -21.86 -13.73
N LYS A 169 -6.20 -22.46 -12.56
CA LYS A 169 -7.28 -22.89 -11.66
C LYS A 169 -6.92 -22.59 -10.22
N LEU A 170 -7.91 -22.18 -9.42
CA LEU A 170 -7.80 -22.05 -7.97
C LEU A 170 -6.82 -20.96 -7.53
N GLY A 171 -6.92 -19.77 -8.14
CA GLY A 171 -6.10 -18.62 -7.73
C GLY A 171 -6.37 -18.27 -6.27
N PHE A 172 -5.32 -17.92 -5.53
CA PHE A 172 -5.41 -17.68 -4.09
C PHE A 172 -4.95 -16.27 -3.73
N SER A 173 -3.65 -16.03 -3.62
CA SER A 173 -3.09 -14.68 -3.47
C SER A 173 -2.53 -14.17 -4.79
N SER A 174 -2.59 -12.86 -5.02
CA SER A 174 -1.95 -12.20 -6.16
C SER A 174 -1.25 -10.92 -5.73
N SER A 175 -0.31 -10.45 -6.54
CA SER A 175 0.41 -9.18 -6.33
C SER A 175 0.75 -8.53 -7.67
N LEU A 176 0.69 -7.19 -7.70
CA LEU A 176 1.26 -6.37 -8.77
C LEU A 176 2.61 -5.81 -8.30
N VAL A 177 3.70 -6.26 -8.91
CA VAL A 177 5.07 -6.08 -8.40
C VAL A 177 6.07 -6.05 -9.57
N ASP A 178 7.07 -5.18 -9.54
CA ASP A 178 8.09 -5.07 -10.61
C ASP A 178 9.21 -6.08 -10.37
N LEU A 179 9.20 -7.21 -11.08
CA LEU A 179 10.11 -8.34 -10.82
C LEU A 179 11.32 -8.38 -11.77
N ASP A 180 11.37 -7.50 -12.75
CA ASP A 180 12.48 -7.39 -13.69
C ASP A 180 13.12 -6.00 -13.74
N ASN A 181 12.70 -5.13 -12.82
CA ASN A 181 13.20 -3.78 -12.62
C ASN A 181 13.01 -2.86 -13.85
N ASP A 182 12.10 -3.19 -14.77
CA ASP A 182 11.80 -2.35 -15.94
C ASP A 182 10.87 -1.15 -15.61
N GLY A 183 10.39 -1.11 -14.36
CA GLY A 183 9.55 -0.07 -13.81
C GLY A 183 8.06 -0.34 -13.99
N TRP A 184 7.65 -1.39 -14.70
CA TRP A 184 6.25 -1.79 -14.85
C TRP A 184 5.93 -2.94 -13.90
N GLN A 185 4.81 -2.85 -13.20
CA GLN A 185 4.40 -3.93 -12.30
C GLN A 185 3.94 -5.15 -13.12
N ASP A 186 4.57 -6.29 -12.85
CA ASP A 186 4.19 -7.62 -13.30
C ASP A 186 3.07 -8.19 -12.43
N LEU A 187 2.39 -9.23 -12.92
CA LEU A 187 1.34 -9.91 -12.18
C LEU A 187 1.81 -11.30 -11.77
N ALA A 188 1.95 -11.49 -10.46
CA ALA A 188 2.21 -12.78 -9.83
C ALA A 188 0.94 -13.30 -9.15
N VAL A 189 0.63 -14.58 -9.33
CA VAL A 189 -0.54 -15.24 -8.75
C VAL A 189 -0.14 -16.60 -8.20
N VAL A 190 -0.34 -16.83 -6.91
CA VAL A 190 -0.24 -18.17 -6.34
C VAL A 190 -1.57 -18.91 -6.47
N ALA A 191 -1.51 -20.23 -6.60
CA ALA A 191 -2.69 -21.05 -6.76
C ALA A 191 -2.69 -22.21 -5.78
N ASP A 192 -3.87 -22.51 -5.24
CA ASP A 192 -4.08 -23.71 -4.46
C ASP A 192 -4.17 -24.94 -5.39
N PHE A 193 -3.73 -26.10 -4.92
CA PHE A 193 -3.61 -27.37 -5.66
C PHE A 193 -2.80 -27.33 -6.98
N LYS A 194 -2.42 -26.16 -7.47
CA LYS A 194 -1.80 -25.88 -8.77
C LYS A 194 -0.58 -25.00 -8.59
N SER A 195 0.16 -24.85 -9.68
CA SER A 195 1.36 -24.04 -9.74
C SER A 195 1.04 -22.54 -9.69
N ALA A 196 1.91 -21.76 -9.05
CA ALA A 196 1.95 -20.31 -9.21
C ALA A 196 2.08 -19.89 -10.69
N GLN A 197 1.74 -18.64 -10.96
CA GLN A 197 1.67 -18.04 -12.28
C GLN A 197 2.36 -16.68 -12.28
N LEU A 198 3.07 -16.39 -13.36
CA LEU A 198 3.74 -15.11 -13.56
C LEU A 198 3.47 -14.57 -14.95
N PHE A 199 3.08 -13.31 -15.01
CA PHE A 199 2.81 -12.58 -16.24
C PHE A 199 3.67 -11.32 -16.25
N TRP A 200 4.57 -11.23 -17.23
CA TRP A 200 5.44 -10.08 -17.45
C TRP A 200 4.65 -8.94 -18.09
N ASN A 201 4.69 -7.75 -17.53
CA ASN A 201 4.10 -6.57 -18.14
C ASN A 201 4.97 -6.13 -19.34
N ASN A 202 4.34 -5.88 -20.48
CA ASN A 202 5.06 -5.49 -21.70
C ASN A 202 5.23 -3.95 -21.82
N GLY A 203 4.68 -3.17 -20.87
CA GLY A 203 4.71 -1.71 -20.88
C GLY A 203 3.77 -1.07 -21.92
N ASP A 204 2.92 -1.86 -22.56
CA ASP A 204 1.95 -1.42 -23.57
C ASP A 204 0.48 -1.73 -23.17
N GLY A 205 0.27 -2.06 -21.88
CA GLY A 205 -1.01 -2.47 -21.33
C GLY A 205 -1.34 -3.96 -21.57
N THR A 206 -0.40 -4.74 -22.11
CA THR A 206 -0.52 -6.20 -22.23
C THR A 206 0.52 -6.93 -21.39
N PHE A 207 0.28 -8.23 -21.18
CA PHE A 207 1.16 -9.11 -20.44
C PHE A 207 1.58 -10.33 -21.27
N SER A 208 2.78 -10.81 -21.00
CA SER A 208 3.32 -12.06 -21.54
C SER A 208 3.38 -13.13 -20.46
N GLU A 209 2.81 -14.31 -20.72
CA GLU A 209 2.89 -15.46 -19.80
C GLU A 209 4.36 -15.91 -19.65
N GLY A 210 4.85 -15.96 -18.42
CA GLY A 210 6.26 -16.16 -18.10
C GLY A 210 6.56 -17.34 -17.19
N THR A 211 5.56 -18.06 -16.66
CA THR A 211 5.70 -18.98 -15.52
C THR A 211 6.78 -20.05 -15.73
N GLU A 212 6.73 -20.76 -16.86
CA GLU A 212 7.66 -21.87 -17.12
C GLU A 212 9.06 -21.36 -17.46
N VAL A 213 9.16 -20.28 -18.24
CA VAL A 213 10.43 -19.67 -18.63
C VAL A 213 11.15 -19.08 -17.42
N ALA A 214 10.39 -18.47 -16.51
CA ALA A 214 10.90 -17.89 -15.28
C ALA A 214 11.25 -18.95 -14.21
N GLY A 215 10.79 -20.20 -14.35
CA GLY A 215 11.11 -21.27 -13.39
C GLY A 215 10.24 -21.30 -12.13
N VAL A 216 9.13 -20.55 -12.09
CA VAL A 216 8.25 -20.41 -10.92
C VAL A 216 7.08 -21.42 -10.90
N ASN A 217 7.11 -22.41 -11.79
CA ASN A 217 6.04 -23.42 -11.95
C ASN A 217 6.05 -24.55 -10.89
N LYS A 218 6.86 -24.45 -9.83
CA LYS A 218 7.03 -25.51 -8.81
C LYS A 218 6.17 -25.35 -7.56
N ALA A 219 5.59 -24.17 -7.34
CA ALA A 219 4.82 -23.82 -6.15
C ALA A 219 3.41 -24.38 -6.24
N ASN A 220 3.17 -25.54 -5.61
CA ASN A 220 1.85 -26.14 -5.52
C ASN A 220 1.22 -25.85 -4.17
N PHE A 221 -0.11 -25.75 -4.12
CA PHE A 221 -0.84 -25.47 -2.88
C PHE A 221 -0.47 -24.11 -2.27
N GLY A 222 -0.18 -23.12 -3.13
CA GLY A 222 0.20 -21.78 -2.71
C GLY A 222 -1.00 -21.02 -2.17
N MET A 223 -0.88 -20.48 -0.95
CA MET A 223 -1.96 -19.72 -0.30
C MET A 223 -1.54 -18.27 0.01
N GLY A 224 -0.40 -18.06 0.65
CA GLY A 224 0.18 -16.72 0.83
C GLY A 224 1.46 -16.53 0.02
N SER A 225 1.82 -15.27 -0.18
CA SER A 225 3.08 -14.90 -0.81
C SER A 225 3.53 -13.50 -0.43
N THR A 226 4.84 -13.30 -0.41
CA THR A 226 5.48 -12.01 -0.11
C THR A 226 6.72 -11.83 -0.99
N PHE A 227 7.10 -10.57 -1.22
CA PHE A 227 8.21 -10.17 -2.09
C PHE A 227 9.14 -9.21 -1.37
N ALA A 228 10.46 -9.45 -1.46
CA ALA A 228 11.50 -8.56 -0.94
C ALA A 228 12.85 -8.93 -1.56
N ASP A 229 13.78 -7.97 -1.55
CA ASP A 229 15.19 -8.19 -1.84
C ASP A 229 15.89 -8.63 -0.54
N PHE A 230 15.79 -9.93 -0.21
CA PHE A 230 16.27 -10.41 1.10
C PHE A 230 17.78 -10.67 1.13
N ASP A 231 18.41 -10.83 -0.05
CA ASP A 231 19.84 -11.07 -0.19
C ASP A 231 20.63 -9.83 -0.67
N ASP A 232 19.96 -8.68 -0.74
CA ASP A 232 20.49 -7.36 -1.11
C ASP A 232 21.17 -7.33 -2.49
N ASP A 233 20.66 -8.09 -3.46
CA ASP A 233 21.17 -8.14 -4.81
C ASP A 233 20.52 -7.12 -5.76
N GLY A 234 19.45 -6.46 -5.30
CA GLY A 234 18.71 -5.41 -6.00
C GLY A 234 17.51 -5.92 -6.80
N ASP A 235 17.20 -7.22 -6.75
CA ASP A 235 16.04 -7.82 -7.40
C ASP A 235 15.08 -8.39 -6.32
N LEU A 236 13.76 -8.27 -6.53
CA LEU A 236 12.81 -8.85 -5.57
C LEU A 236 12.71 -10.36 -5.73
N ASP A 237 12.86 -11.07 -4.61
CA ASP A 237 12.63 -12.50 -4.47
C ASP A 237 11.20 -12.80 -4.06
N TRP A 238 10.76 -14.04 -4.29
CA TRP A 238 9.37 -14.43 -4.06
C TRP A 238 9.25 -15.65 -3.14
N PHE A 239 8.73 -15.43 -1.93
CA PHE A 239 8.37 -16.50 -1.01
C PHE A 239 6.89 -16.87 -1.15
N VAL A 240 6.61 -18.18 -1.14
CA VAL A 240 5.27 -18.76 -1.29
C VAL A 240 5.05 -19.83 -0.23
N THR A 241 4.03 -19.65 0.60
CA THR A 241 3.61 -20.65 1.59
C THR A 241 2.90 -21.82 0.92
N SER A 242 2.94 -23.00 1.55
CA SER A 242 2.29 -24.20 1.02
C SER A 242 1.77 -25.11 2.12
N ARG A 243 1.14 -26.23 1.75
CA ARG A 243 0.82 -27.35 2.66
C ARG A 243 1.83 -28.51 2.59
N SER A 244 2.80 -28.43 1.68
CA SER A 244 3.85 -29.45 1.50
C SER A 244 5.22 -28.91 1.86
N ASP A 245 5.79 -28.04 1.02
CA ASP A 245 7.05 -27.33 1.30
C ASP A 245 6.86 -25.89 0.81
N ASN A 246 7.41 -24.91 1.51
CA ASN A 246 7.39 -23.55 1.00
C ASN A 246 8.32 -23.45 -0.20
N ARG A 247 8.14 -22.40 -1.01
CA ARG A 247 9.05 -22.08 -2.12
C ARG A 247 9.63 -20.70 -1.85
N LEU A 248 10.94 -20.58 -2.06
CA LEU A 248 11.67 -19.31 -2.07
C LEU A 248 12.31 -19.21 -3.45
N TYR A 249 11.71 -18.41 -4.32
CA TYR A 249 12.20 -18.15 -5.66
C TYR A 249 13.17 -16.97 -5.60
N VAL A 250 14.45 -17.27 -5.69
CA VAL A 250 15.51 -16.27 -5.73
C VAL A 250 15.66 -15.75 -7.15
N ASN A 251 15.46 -14.46 -7.34
CA ASN A 251 15.55 -13.78 -8.63
C ASN A 251 17.01 -13.81 -9.12
N GLN A 252 17.21 -13.75 -10.42
CA GLN A 252 18.54 -13.85 -11.04
C GLN A 252 18.84 -12.62 -11.92
N GLY A 253 18.03 -11.56 -11.80
CA GLY A 253 18.14 -10.32 -12.56
C GLY A 253 17.93 -10.44 -14.06
N ASN A 254 17.35 -11.57 -14.51
CA ASN A 254 17.21 -11.88 -15.94
C ASN A 254 15.87 -12.54 -16.27
N ARG A 255 14.83 -12.22 -15.50
CA ARG A 255 13.47 -12.81 -15.59
C ARG A 255 13.46 -14.33 -15.35
N THR A 256 14.42 -14.85 -14.60
CA THR A 256 14.44 -16.25 -14.15
C THR A 256 14.68 -16.33 -12.66
N PHE A 257 14.15 -17.38 -12.05
CA PHE A 257 14.22 -17.63 -10.62
C PHE A 257 14.78 -19.03 -10.35
N VAL A 258 15.49 -19.16 -9.23
CA VAL A 258 15.92 -20.44 -8.68
C VAL A 258 15.17 -20.69 -7.37
N GLU A 259 14.49 -21.82 -7.29
CA GLU A 259 13.83 -22.21 -6.04
C GLU A 259 14.86 -22.78 -5.06
N LEU A 260 15.01 -22.14 -3.90
CA LEU A 260 16.06 -22.38 -2.91
C LEU A 260 15.55 -22.47 -1.46
N ALA A 261 14.26 -22.79 -1.22
CA ALA A 261 13.71 -22.76 0.14
C ALA A 261 14.44 -23.71 1.10
N ALA A 262 14.87 -24.87 0.63
CA ALA A 262 15.55 -25.87 1.45
C ALA A 262 17.00 -25.50 1.72
N GLU A 263 17.65 -24.84 0.77
CA GLU A 263 19.01 -24.32 0.87
C GLU A 263 19.09 -23.19 1.90
N TYR A 264 18.08 -22.32 1.95
CA TYR A 264 17.98 -21.22 2.90
C TYR A 264 17.35 -21.61 4.24
N GLY A 265 16.72 -22.78 4.37
CA GLY A 265 16.16 -23.26 5.65
C GLY A 265 14.69 -22.91 5.92
N VAL A 266 13.97 -22.37 4.93
CA VAL A 266 12.58 -21.90 5.04
C VAL A 266 11.55 -22.86 4.41
N ASN A 267 11.94 -24.07 4.02
CA ASN A 267 11.08 -25.02 3.32
C ASN A 267 10.02 -25.70 4.21
N ASP A 268 10.11 -25.60 5.54
CA ASP A 268 9.11 -26.19 6.43
C ASP A 268 7.79 -25.42 6.32
N ALA A 269 6.81 -26.05 5.67
CA ALA A 269 5.57 -25.39 5.29
C ALA A 269 4.43 -25.53 6.28
N GLY A 270 4.45 -26.54 7.15
CA GLY A 270 3.24 -26.92 7.90
C GLY A 270 2.00 -26.99 7.00
N TYR A 271 1.03 -26.13 7.30
CA TYR A 271 -0.12 -25.80 6.46
C TYR A 271 -0.22 -24.27 6.38
N GLY A 272 0.64 -23.68 5.54
CA GLY A 272 0.93 -22.25 5.54
C GLY A 272 -0.12 -21.40 4.86
N TRP A 273 -0.30 -20.19 5.36
CA TRP A 273 -1.25 -19.19 4.85
C TRP A 273 -0.55 -17.84 4.66
N GLY A 274 -0.97 -16.76 5.33
CA GLY A 274 -0.33 -15.45 5.23
C GLY A 274 1.14 -15.44 5.66
N THR A 275 1.95 -14.60 5.02
CA THR A 275 3.40 -14.49 5.25
C THR A 275 3.92 -13.09 4.96
N SER A 276 4.93 -12.60 5.67
CA SER A 276 5.51 -11.28 5.41
C SER A 276 7.02 -11.31 5.56
N TRP A 277 7.69 -10.52 4.73
CA TRP A 277 9.06 -10.06 5.02
C TRP A 277 8.97 -8.87 5.97
N PHE A 278 9.90 -8.76 6.90
CA PHE A 278 10.05 -7.64 7.83
C PHE A 278 11.40 -7.74 8.55
N ASP A 279 11.90 -6.65 9.12
CA ASP A 279 13.15 -6.64 9.89
C ASP A 279 12.76 -6.52 11.37
N PHE A 280 12.64 -7.65 12.07
CA PHE A 280 11.97 -7.64 13.38
C PHE A 280 12.86 -7.11 14.51
N ASP A 281 14.18 -7.21 14.37
CA ASP A 281 15.12 -6.71 15.35
C ASP A 281 15.89 -5.47 14.88
N ASN A 282 15.52 -4.91 13.74
CA ASN A 282 16.08 -3.72 13.12
C ASN A 282 17.59 -3.86 12.79
N ASP A 283 18.10 -5.08 12.59
CA ASP A 283 19.52 -5.33 12.38
C ASP A 283 20.00 -5.10 10.92
N ALA A 284 19.07 -4.68 10.07
CA ALA A 284 19.24 -4.43 8.65
C ALA A 284 19.31 -5.69 7.79
N ASP A 285 18.88 -6.87 8.24
CA ASP A 285 18.50 -7.94 7.32
C ASP A 285 17.01 -8.32 7.45
N LEU A 286 16.43 -8.78 6.34
CA LEU A 286 15.01 -9.08 6.27
C LEU A 286 14.74 -10.50 6.74
N ASP A 287 13.89 -10.60 7.75
CA ASP A 287 13.36 -11.82 8.33
C ASP A 287 12.04 -12.25 7.68
N LEU A 288 11.65 -13.49 7.97
CA LEU A 288 10.45 -14.07 7.39
C LEU A 288 9.51 -14.59 8.47
N ILE A 289 8.25 -14.20 8.38
CA ILE A 289 7.20 -14.77 9.22
C ILE A 289 6.08 -15.38 8.38
N MET A 290 5.49 -16.46 8.85
CA MET A 290 4.26 -17.02 8.29
C MET A 290 3.33 -17.56 9.37
N THR A 291 2.03 -17.56 9.08
CA THR A 291 1.03 -18.24 9.89
C THR A 291 0.64 -19.58 9.28
N ASN A 292 0.36 -20.55 10.14
CA ASN A 292 -0.05 -21.90 9.78
C ASN A 292 -1.44 -22.21 10.35
N GLY A 293 -2.09 -23.23 9.79
CA GLY A 293 -3.16 -23.91 10.50
C GLY A 293 -4.27 -24.51 9.63
N HIS A 294 -4.69 -25.73 9.98
CA HIS A 294 -5.72 -26.46 9.26
C HIS A 294 -7.12 -26.28 9.87
N GLU A 295 -8.17 -26.25 9.03
CA GLU A 295 -9.56 -26.34 9.50
C GLU A 295 -10.03 -27.78 9.46
N ASP A 296 -10.43 -28.31 10.62
CA ASP A 296 -10.88 -29.69 10.79
C ASP A 296 -12.31 -29.89 10.23
N LEU A 297 -12.53 -29.60 8.94
CA LEU A 297 -13.86 -29.63 8.31
C LEU A 297 -14.37 -31.05 8.03
N TYR A 298 -13.49 -32.05 8.05
CA TYR A 298 -13.83 -33.46 7.75
C TYR A 298 -13.25 -34.51 8.71
N GLY A 299 -12.60 -34.11 9.81
CA GLY A 299 -12.23 -35.00 10.93
C GLY A 299 -11.15 -36.05 10.64
N ASP A 300 -10.46 -35.98 9.51
CA ASP A 300 -9.44 -36.97 9.10
C ASP A 300 -7.98 -36.46 9.22
N TYR A 301 -7.76 -35.17 9.52
CA TYR A 301 -6.42 -34.60 9.74
C TYR A 301 -6.32 -33.99 11.13
N ILE A 302 -5.69 -34.74 12.04
CA ILE A 302 -5.30 -34.25 13.36
C ILE A 302 -4.37 -33.06 13.14
N LEU A 303 -4.80 -31.85 13.56
CA LEU A 303 -3.90 -30.71 13.79
C LEU A 303 -2.66 -31.25 14.49
N ASN A 304 -1.51 -31.16 13.84
CA ASN A 304 -0.27 -31.46 14.53
C ASN A 304 0.25 -30.13 15.05
N PRO A 305 -0.05 -29.74 16.30
CA PRO A 305 0.36 -28.44 16.84
C PRO A 305 1.88 -28.24 16.80
N ASP A 306 2.66 -29.32 16.70
CA ASP A 306 4.12 -29.23 16.55
C ASP A 306 4.54 -28.90 15.10
N ARG A 307 3.70 -29.18 14.10
CA ARG A 307 3.95 -28.97 12.67
C ARG A 307 3.22 -27.75 12.09
N ASP A 308 2.04 -27.43 12.60
CA ASP A 308 1.16 -26.39 12.04
C ASP A 308 1.13 -25.13 12.92
N ARG A 309 2.26 -24.81 13.60
CA ARG A 309 2.43 -23.55 14.36
C ARG A 309 2.86 -22.41 13.46
N SER A 310 2.49 -21.17 13.77
CA SER A 310 3.07 -20.00 13.12
C SER A 310 4.60 -20.00 13.29
N MET A 311 5.32 -19.58 12.25
CA MET A 311 6.78 -19.68 12.17
C MET A 311 7.42 -18.31 11.92
N LEU A 312 8.49 -18.02 12.64
CA LEU A 312 9.38 -16.87 12.46
C LEU A 312 10.80 -17.38 12.22
N TRP A 313 11.40 -16.95 11.13
CA TRP A 313 12.79 -17.21 10.79
C TRP A 313 13.61 -15.93 10.83
N GLU A 314 14.66 -15.94 11.65
CA GLU A 314 15.69 -14.91 11.69
C GLU A 314 16.65 -15.13 10.52
N ASN A 315 16.85 -14.12 9.69
CA ASN A 315 17.88 -14.14 8.66
C ASN A 315 19.23 -13.88 9.32
N ARG A 316 20.23 -14.71 9.03
CA ARG A 316 21.61 -14.46 9.50
C ARG A 316 22.54 -14.36 8.33
N HIS A 317 22.30 -13.34 7.51
CA HIS A 317 23.01 -13.10 6.26
C HIS A 317 22.92 -14.28 5.28
N GLY A 318 21.68 -14.75 5.04
CA GLY A 318 21.35 -15.83 4.12
C GLY A 318 21.29 -17.22 4.74
N ASP A 319 21.31 -17.35 6.07
CA ASP A 319 21.01 -18.60 6.78
C ASP A 319 19.80 -18.37 7.69
N PHE A 320 18.61 -18.82 7.28
CA PHE A 320 17.39 -18.61 8.03
C PHE A 320 17.23 -19.66 9.13
N ILE A 321 16.99 -19.19 10.36
CA ILE A 321 16.87 -20.04 11.53
C ILE A 321 15.51 -19.84 12.17
N ASP A 322 14.76 -20.93 12.38
CA ASP A 322 13.50 -20.89 13.13
C ASP A 322 13.77 -20.44 14.58
N VAL A 323 13.28 -19.25 14.91
CA VAL A 323 13.39 -18.62 16.24
C VAL A 323 12.04 -18.46 16.91
N SER A 324 10.98 -19.09 16.36
CA SER A 324 9.59 -18.90 16.80
C SER A 324 9.42 -19.06 18.31
N GLU A 325 9.94 -20.16 18.89
CA GLU A 325 9.82 -20.43 20.32
C GLU A 325 10.62 -19.44 21.18
N SER A 326 11.84 -19.08 20.75
CA SER A 326 12.70 -18.14 21.50
C SER A 326 12.19 -16.71 21.47
N MET A 327 11.51 -16.30 20.39
CA MET A 327 10.91 -14.97 20.24
C MET A 327 9.45 -14.91 20.71
N GLY A 328 8.89 -16.03 21.20
CA GLY A 328 7.55 -16.07 21.77
C GLY A 328 6.41 -16.14 20.76
N ILE A 329 6.71 -16.37 19.47
CA ILE A 329 5.72 -16.73 18.45
C ILE A 329 5.21 -18.13 18.75
N THR A 330 4.09 -18.20 19.47
CA THR A 330 3.56 -19.43 20.09
C THR A 330 2.22 -19.86 19.53
N ASP A 331 1.72 -19.17 18.50
CA ASP A 331 0.43 -19.45 17.89
C ASP A 331 0.46 -20.82 17.20
N ASN A 332 -0.41 -21.71 17.66
CA ASN A 332 -0.67 -23.02 17.08
C ASN A 332 -2.15 -23.17 16.68
N GLY A 333 -2.84 -22.04 16.51
CA GLY A 333 -4.21 -21.97 16.07
C GLY A 333 -4.37 -22.21 14.56
N PRO A 334 -5.60 -22.19 14.06
CA PRO A 334 -5.91 -22.27 12.63
C PRO A 334 -5.69 -20.92 11.92
N GLY A 335 -4.46 -20.43 11.90
CA GLY A 335 -4.08 -19.13 11.34
C GLY A 335 -4.40 -19.00 9.85
N LYS A 336 -4.81 -17.81 9.42
CA LYS A 336 -5.17 -17.51 8.02
C LYS A 336 -4.52 -16.21 7.53
N ALA A 337 -4.84 -15.11 8.21
CA ALA A 337 -4.26 -13.81 7.89
C ALA A 337 -3.06 -13.54 8.79
N LEU A 338 -2.05 -12.89 8.23
CA LEU A 338 -0.92 -12.34 8.94
C LEU A 338 -0.66 -10.93 8.41
N VAL A 339 -0.54 -9.98 9.33
CA VAL A 339 -0.29 -8.55 9.05
C VAL A 339 0.88 -8.11 9.90
N VAL A 340 1.86 -7.45 9.28
CA VAL A 340 2.98 -6.79 9.98
C VAL A 340 2.76 -5.29 9.95
N PHE A 341 3.00 -4.62 11.07
CA PHE A 341 2.91 -3.16 11.19
C PHE A 341 3.45 -2.68 12.53
N ASP A 342 3.94 -1.46 12.61
CA ASP A 342 4.31 -0.79 13.87
C ASP A 342 3.05 -0.26 14.58
N TYR A 343 2.45 -1.07 15.46
CA TYR A 343 1.12 -0.86 16.04
C TYR A 343 1.09 0.31 17.02
N ASP A 344 2.16 0.51 17.80
CA ASP A 344 2.25 1.58 18.80
C ASP A 344 3.22 2.72 18.45
N ASN A 345 3.79 2.70 17.22
CA ASN A 345 4.66 3.73 16.64
C ASN A 345 5.95 3.96 17.43
N ASP A 346 6.57 2.86 17.88
CA ASP A 346 7.87 2.89 18.54
C ASP A 346 9.02 2.40 17.63
N GLY A 347 8.66 1.86 16.47
CA GLY A 347 9.56 1.51 15.38
C GLY A 347 10.20 0.15 15.47
N ASP A 348 9.70 -0.72 16.33
CA ASP A 348 9.74 -2.14 16.03
C ASP A 348 8.41 -2.59 15.38
N GLN A 349 8.49 -3.55 14.46
CA GLN A 349 7.30 -4.01 13.76
C GLN A 349 6.63 -5.15 14.53
N ASP A 350 5.32 -5.04 14.69
CA ASP A 350 4.46 -5.99 15.36
C ASP A 350 3.79 -6.96 14.39
N VAL A 351 3.21 -8.03 14.93
CA VAL A 351 2.53 -9.07 14.13
C VAL A 351 1.11 -9.29 14.64
N PHE A 352 0.15 -9.19 13.73
CA PHE A 352 -1.23 -9.59 14.00
C PHE A 352 -1.61 -10.82 13.18
N ILE A 353 -2.16 -11.84 13.86
CA ILE A 353 -2.63 -13.09 13.24
C ILE A 353 -4.14 -13.22 13.45
N ALA A 354 -4.87 -13.38 12.34
CA ALA A 354 -6.28 -13.72 12.36
C ALA A 354 -6.46 -15.24 12.25
N ASN A 355 -7.11 -15.84 13.24
CA ASN A 355 -7.40 -17.26 13.30
C ASN A 355 -8.86 -17.56 12.92
N THR A 356 -9.10 -18.61 12.13
CA THR A 356 -10.48 -19.07 11.88
C THR A 356 -11.08 -19.71 13.13
N GLN A 357 -12.30 -19.34 13.53
CA GLN A 357 -13.02 -19.97 14.66
C GLN A 357 -12.24 -19.96 16.00
N SER A 358 -11.22 -19.11 16.10
CA SER A 358 -10.41 -18.91 17.31
C SER A 358 -10.14 -17.41 17.48
N LYS A 359 -9.47 -17.03 18.56
CA LYS A 359 -9.16 -15.63 18.84
C LYS A 359 -8.02 -15.17 17.93
N PRO A 360 -8.08 -13.92 17.44
CA PRO A 360 -6.89 -13.30 16.86
C PRO A 360 -5.82 -13.10 17.94
N ILE A 361 -4.57 -12.95 17.51
CA ILE A 361 -3.42 -12.70 18.38
C ILE A 361 -2.66 -11.50 17.84
N LEU A 362 -2.35 -10.54 18.73
CA LEU A 362 -1.39 -9.48 18.48
C LEU A 362 -0.12 -9.82 19.25
N TYR A 363 0.97 -10.02 18.53
CA TYR A 363 2.32 -10.06 19.08
C TYR A 363 2.88 -8.66 19.04
N ARG A 364 3.05 -8.08 20.23
CA ARG A 364 3.76 -6.84 20.36
C ARG A 364 5.26 -7.12 20.44
N ASN A 365 6.05 -6.51 19.56
CA ASN A 365 7.49 -6.52 19.63
C ASN A 365 7.95 -5.51 20.69
N ASP A 366 9.02 -5.82 21.40
CA ASP A 366 9.56 -4.94 22.44
C ASP A 366 11.08 -5.07 22.39
N SER A 367 11.65 -4.59 21.30
CA SER A 367 13.07 -4.69 21.00
C SER A 367 13.89 -3.94 22.05
N VAL A 368 14.92 -4.61 22.57
CA VAL A 368 15.81 -4.08 23.64
C VAL A 368 17.24 -3.84 23.16
N ASN A 369 17.44 -3.73 21.85
CA ASN A 369 18.73 -3.46 21.23
C ASN A 369 18.94 -1.95 21.01
N ASP A 370 20.16 -1.58 20.54
CA ASP A 370 20.52 -0.21 20.19
C ASP A 370 20.38 0.04 18.67
N ASN A 371 19.66 -0.83 17.96
CA ASN A 371 19.45 -0.68 16.52
C ASN A 371 18.50 0.49 16.27
N VAL A 372 18.62 1.10 15.09
CA VAL A 372 17.81 2.24 14.68
C VAL A 372 17.07 1.91 13.40
N TRP A 373 16.01 2.67 13.14
CA TRP A 373 15.08 2.40 12.06
C TRP A 373 14.72 3.66 11.28
N LEU A 374 14.13 3.50 10.11
CA LEU A 374 13.48 4.57 9.36
C LEU A 374 12.21 4.02 8.69
N ARG A 375 11.07 4.64 8.98
CA ARG A 375 9.81 4.37 8.28
C ARG A 375 9.56 5.44 7.23
N VAL A 376 9.32 5.05 5.98
CA VAL A 376 9.15 5.97 4.86
C VAL A 376 7.74 5.85 4.29
N ASN A 377 6.99 6.94 4.40
CA ASN A 377 5.62 7.10 3.91
C ASN A 377 5.64 7.94 2.63
N LEU A 378 5.29 7.34 1.50
CA LEU A 378 5.27 8.01 0.21
C LEU A 378 3.89 8.58 -0.11
N ILE A 379 3.86 9.81 -0.63
CA ILE A 379 2.65 10.51 -1.04
C ILE A 379 2.80 10.93 -2.51
N GLY A 380 2.13 10.21 -3.40
CA GLY A 380 2.14 10.49 -4.83
C GLY A 380 1.35 11.75 -5.21
N ARG A 381 1.60 12.25 -6.41
CA ARG A 381 0.85 13.36 -7.04
C ARG A 381 0.51 13.05 -8.49
N SER A 382 1.55 12.81 -9.30
CA SER A 382 1.41 12.37 -10.69
C SER A 382 1.16 10.86 -10.72
N SER A 383 1.90 10.11 -9.90
CA SER A 383 1.60 8.72 -9.56
C SER A 383 0.33 8.60 -8.71
N ASN A 384 -0.12 7.37 -8.46
CA ASN A 384 -1.16 7.11 -7.47
C ASN A 384 -0.76 7.67 -6.09
N LEU A 385 -1.75 8.16 -5.34
CA LEU A 385 -1.52 8.92 -4.10
C LEU A 385 -0.78 8.11 -3.03
N MET A 386 -0.89 6.79 -3.10
CA MET A 386 -0.31 5.85 -2.14
C MET A 386 1.10 5.40 -2.52
N GLY A 387 1.64 5.86 -3.66
CA GLY A 387 2.98 5.51 -4.11
C GLY A 387 3.15 4.05 -4.53
N LEU A 388 2.07 3.30 -4.79
CA LEU A 388 2.12 1.90 -5.22
C LEU A 388 3.00 1.76 -6.47
N GLY A 389 3.95 0.83 -6.42
CA GLY A 389 4.95 0.61 -7.46
C GLY A 389 6.21 1.48 -7.36
N ALA A 390 6.25 2.48 -6.46
CA ALA A 390 7.44 3.27 -6.20
C ALA A 390 8.56 2.40 -5.61
N ARG A 391 9.79 2.63 -6.06
CA ARG A 391 10.98 1.88 -5.68
C ARG A 391 11.90 2.78 -4.87
N MET A 392 12.36 2.29 -3.72
CA MET A 392 13.21 2.99 -2.78
C MET A 392 14.54 2.28 -2.66
N TYR A 393 15.62 3.05 -2.77
CA TYR A 393 16.99 2.59 -2.59
C TYR A 393 17.61 3.40 -1.46
N LEU A 394 17.84 2.76 -0.32
CA LEU A 394 18.37 3.39 0.88
C LEU A 394 19.81 2.97 1.12
N LYS A 395 20.67 3.94 1.42
CA LYS A 395 22.04 3.71 1.84
C LYS A 395 22.26 4.38 3.20
N ALA A 396 22.41 3.57 4.25
CA ALA A 396 22.57 4.09 5.61
C ALA A 396 23.90 4.86 5.80
N SER A 397 24.99 4.38 5.19
CA SER A 397 26.30 5.04 5.17
C SER A 397 27.05 4.69 3.89
N GLU A 398 28.13 5.41 3.54
CA GLU A 398 28.95 5.09 2.36
C GLU A 398 29.38 3.62 2.27
N SER A 399 29.58 2.95 3.41
CA SER A 399 29.99 1.55 3.52
C SER A 399 28.85 0.55 3.70
N SER A 400 27.62 1.01 3.93
CA SER A 400 26.45 0.14 4.10
C SER A 400 26.04 -0.48 2.77
N VAL A 401 25.44 -1.67 2.86
CA VAL A 401 24.75 -2.30 1.73
C VAL A 401 23.57 -1.41 1.31
N LEU A 402 23.28 -1.39 0.00
CA LEU A 402 22.13 -0.67 -0.53
C LEU A 402 20.88 -1.50 -0.26
N LYS A 403 19.90 -0.92 0.43
CA LYS A 403 18.62 -1.58 0.71
C LYS A 403 17.59 -1.19 -0.34
N TYR A 404 16.88 -2.18 -0.86
CA TYR A 404 15.81 -1.99 -1.84
C TYR A 404 14.45 -2.32 -1.24
N HIS A 405 13.46 -1.47 -1.51
CA HIS A 405 12.07 -1.70 -1.13
C HIS A 405 11.15 -1.20 -2.24
N GLN A 406 10.12 -1.96 -2.59
CA GLN A 406 9.02 -1.48 -3.45
C GLN A 406 7.73 -1.37 -2.65
N VAL A 407 6.99 -0.27 -2.83
CA VAL A 407 5.65 -0.15 -2.24
C VAL A 407 4.69 -1.07 -2.99
N ILE A 408 4.30 -2.18 -2.37
CA ILE A 408 3.41 -3.19 -2.96
C ILE A 408 2.00 -3.05 -2.37
N GLY A 409 1.00 -3.03 -3.24
CA GLY A 409 -0.39 -2.81 -2.88
C GLY A 409 -1.17 -4.12 -2.76
N GLY A 410 -1.85 -4.30 -1.63
CA GLY A 410 -2.47 -5.56 -1.27
C GLY A 410 -1.45 -6.53 -0.68
N SER A 411 -1.85 -7.30 0.32
CA SER A 411 -1.03 -8.37 0.88
C SER A 411 -1.90 -9.59 1.11
N ASN A 412 -1.25 -10.72 1.38
CA ASN A 412 -1.69 -11.98 2.00
C ASN A 412 -3.19 -12.38 2.05
N PHE A 413 -3.40 -13.68 2.22
CA PHE A 413 -4.73 -14.21 2.44
C PHE A 413 -5.45 -13.51 3.64
N LEU A 414 -6.58 -12.84 3.36
CA LEU A 414 -7.45 -12.13 4.32
C LEU A 414 -6.84 -10.93 5.08
N GLY A 415 -5.71 -10.35 4.65
CA GLY A 415 -5.13 -9.20 5.37
C GLY A 415 -4.14 -8.38 4.54
N GLN A 416 -4.06 -7.08 4.82
CA GLN A 416 -3.15 -6.15 4.15
C GLN A 416 -2.17 -5.55 5.18
N THR A 417 -0.87 -5.82 5.03
CA THR A 417 0.24 -5.16 5.73
C THR A 417 0.27 -3.67 5.43
N GLU A 418 0.83 -2.86 6.34
CA GLU A 418 1.03 -1.44 6.09
C GLU A 418 1.85 -1.19 4.82
N MET A 419 1.60 -0.08 4.11
CA MET A 419 2.35 0.29 2.89
C MET A 419 3.56 1.16 3.18
N THR A 420 3.81 1.44 4.45
CA THR A 420 4.98 2.18 4.92
C THR A 420 6.21 1.30 4.78
N ALA A 421 7.23 1.80 4.09
CA ALA A 421 8.48 1.07 3.97
C ALA A 421 9.26 1.20 5.27
N HIS A 422 9.49 0.07 5.92
CA HIS A 422 10.30 -0.02 7.13
C HIS A 422 11.72 -0.44 6.77
N PHE A 423 12.71 0.28 7.29
CA PHE A 423 14.12 -0.06 7.19
C PHE A 423 14.71 -0.14 8.60
N GLY A 424 15.07 -1.33 9.07
CA GLY A 424 16.06 -1.44 10.14
C GLY A 424 17.46 -1.16 9.58
N LEU A 425 18.30 -0.53 10.40
CA LEU A 425 19.57 0.05 9.96
C LEU A 425 20.76 -0.45 10.80
N GLY A 426 20.50 -1.32 11.77
CA GLY A 426 21.47 -1.76 12.77
C GLY A 426 21.87 -0.64 13.74
N ALA A 427 22.88 -0.89 14.57
CA ALA A 427 23.33 0.05 15.58
C ALA A 427 24.35 1.08 15.05
N GLY A 428 24.41 2.25 15.70
CA GLY A 428 25.47 3.25 15.47
C GLY A 428 25.32 4.10 14.21
N ILE A 429 24.11 4.13 13.63
CA ILE A 429 23.74 5.07 12.56
C ILE A 429 23.03 6.27 13.20
N ASP A 430 23.55 7.47 12.99
CA ASP A 430 22.93 8.71 13.48
C ASP A 430 21.97 9.33 12.43
N GLU A 431 22.32 9.19 11.15
CA GLU A 431 21.54 9.62 10.00
C GLU A 431 21.80 8.68 8.81
N VAL A 432 20.78 8.51 7.96
CA VAL A 432 20.88 7.83 6.67
C VAL A 432 21.54 8.76 5.66
N ASP A 433 22.58 8.27 5.00
CA ASP A 433 23.34 8.99 3.97
C ASP A 433 22.48 9.38 2.76
N SER A 434 21.76 8.42 2.17
CA SER A 434 20.91 8.69 1.01
C SER A 434 19.67 7.79 0.95
N LEU A 435 18.57 8.38 0.48
CA LEU A 435 17.35 7.68 0.07
C LEU A 435 16.96 8.17 -1.32
N LYS A 436 17.02 7.26 -2.29
CA LYS A 436 16.58 7.50 -3.67
C LYS A 436 15.22 6.84 -3.90
N ILE A 437 14.28 7.58 -4.46
CA ILE A 437 12.92 7.15 -4.79
C ILE A 437 12.73 7.26 -6.29
N GLU A 438 12.38 6.16 -6.93
CA GLU A 438 11.92 6.10 -8.31
C GLU A 438 10.39 5.94 -8.31
N TRP A 439 9.68 7.02 -8.66
CA TRP A 439 8.23 7.07 -8.67
C TRP A 439 7.65 6.38 -9.91
N PRO A 440 6.43 5.81 -9.84
CA PRO A 440 5.76 5.21 -11.02
C PRO A 440 5.65 6.16 -12.22
N SER A 441 5.54 7.47 -11.97
CA SER A 441 5.52 8.53 -12.99
C SER A 441 6.81 8.64 -13.81
N GLY A 442 7.89 8.02 -13.36
CA GLY A 442 9.24 8.17 -13.91
C GLY A 442 10.04 9.30 -13.27
N VAL A 443 9.48 10.00 -12.29
CA VAL A 443 10.22 10.96 -11.48
C VAL A 443 11.21 10.23 -10.58
N SER A 444 12.47 10.70 -10.55
CA SER A 444 13.49 10.25 -9.62
C SER A 444 13.77 11.36 -8.61
N GLN A 445 13.74 11.04 -7.32
CA GLN A 445 13.93 11.95 -6.21
C GLN A 445 14.96 11.39 -5.24
N GLU A 446 15.89 12.21 -4.78
CA GLU A 446 16.92 11.79 -3.83
C GLU A 446 16.98 12.73 -2.63
N LEU A 447 17.10 12.14 -1.45
CA LEU A 447 17.20 12.81 -0.16
C LEU A 447 18.50 12.37 0.53
N HIS A 448 19.08 13.25 1.33
CA HIS A 448 20.35 13.01 2.02
C HIS A 448 20.30 13.47 3.48
N SER A 449 21.20 12.92 4.31
CA SER A 449 21.34 13.25 5.74
C SER A 449 19.98 13.23 6.47
N ILE A 450 19.33 12.07 6.42
CA ILE A 450 17.99 11.88 6.97
C ILE A 450 18.14 11.33 8.39
N PRO A 451 17.60 12.01 9.42
CA PRO A 451 17.64 11.47 10.78
C PRO A 451 16.98 10.09 10.87
N VAL A 452 17.47 9.23 11.76
CA VAL A 452 16.85 7.92 12.05
C VAL A 452 15.79 8.02 13.15
N ASN A 453 15.11 6.91 13.43
CA ASN A 453 14.07 6.73 14.45
C ASN A 453 12.87 7.68 14.27
N GLN A 454 12.35 7.73 13.05
CA GLN A 454 11.21 8.56 12.70
C GLN A 454 10.40 8.00 11.54
N ASP A 455 9.15 8.44 11.46
CA ASP A 455 8.34 8.42 10.25
C ASP A 455 8.71 9.60 9.34
N LEU A 456 9.30 9.29 8.19
CA LEU A 456 9.56 10.23 7.13
C LEU A 456 8.42 10.24 6.12
N TYR A 457 7.81 11.41 5.89
CA TYR A 457 6.81 11.60 4.84
C TYR A 457 7.46 12.26 3.62
N VAL A 458 7.41 11.61 2.46
CA VAL A 458 7.98 12.12 1.22
C VAL A 458 6.90 12.32 0.16
N PHE A 459 6.78 13.56 -0.30
CA PHE A 459 5.86 13.92 -1.37
C PHE A 459 6.55 13.85 -2.73
N GLU A 460 5.90 13.20 -3.69
CA GLU A 460 6.35 13.20 -5.09
C GLU A 460 6.47 14.65 -5.59
N PRO A 461 7.61 15.05 -6.17
CA PRO A 461 7.77 16.40 -6.69
C PRO A 461 6.91 16.56 -7.95
N ALA A 462 6.28 17.72 -8.09
CA ALA A 462 5.49 18.02 -9.29
C ALA A 462 6.38 18.04 -10.53
N ASP A 463 6.09 17.17 -11.52
CA ASP A 463 6.74 17.24 -12.82
C ASP A 463 6.31 18.53 -13.53
N LYS A 464 7.20 19.52 -13.57
CA LYS A 464 6.96 20.80 -14.24
C LYS A 464 6.55 20.66 -15.71
N THR A 465 6.90 19.55 -16.35
CA THR A 465 6.70 19.33 -17.78
C THR A 465 5.38 18.61 -18.10
N HIS A 466 4.91 17.72 -17.22
CA HIS A 466 3.64 17.02 -17.43
C HIS A 466 2.43 17.94 -17.23
N TRP A 467 2.42 18.79 -16.19
CA TRP A 467 1.28 19.70 -15.96
C TRP A 467 1.12 20.72 -17.11
N LEU A 468 2.23 21.25 -17.64
CA LEU A 468 2.19 22.17 -18.78
C LEU A 468 1.66 21.48 -20.04
N ASN A 469 2.10 20.26 -20.34
CA ASN A 469 1.67 19.57 -21.55
C ASN A 469 0.22 19.11 -21.48
N THR A 470 -0.26 18.62 -20.34
CA THR A 470 -1.66 18.17 -20.20
C THR A 470 -2.63 19.36 -20.17
N PHE A 471 -2.26 20.48 -19.56
CA PHE A 471 -3.11 21.67 -19.44
C PHE A 471 -3.18 22.48 -20.76
N PHE A 472 -2.10 22.52 -21.56
CA PHE A 472 -2.05 23.32 -22.80
C PHE A 472 -2.30 22.52 -24.09
N SER A 473 -2.33 21.18 -24.06
CA SER A 473 -2.59 20.36 -25.26
C SER A 473 -4.08 20.16 -25.58
N ASN A 474 -4.99 20.48 -24.65
CA ASN A 474 -6.43 20.22 -24.78
C ASN A 474 -7.33 21.50 -24.76
N ASN A 475 -6.82 22.67 -25.18
CA ASN A 475 -7.66 23.89 -25.34
C ASN A 475 -9.00 23.56 -26.03
N GLU A 476 -10.17 24.03 -25.57
CA GLU A 476 -10.48 25.36 -25.03
C GLU A 476 -11.20 25.27 -23.67
N LEU A 477 -10.67 25.94 -22.63
CA LEU A 477 -11.40 26.19 -21.39
C LEU A 477 -12.44 27.29 -21.64
N ASP A 478 -13.71 26.91 -21.74
CA ASP A 478 -14.82 27.85 -21.56
C ASP A 478 -14.90 28.22 -20.07
N ASN A 479 -15.07 29.51 -19.78
CA ASN A 479 -15.12 30.07 -18.41
C ASN A 479 -16.21 29.46 -17.50
N GLU A 480 -17.09 28.60 -18.03
CA GLU A 480 -18.12 27.92 -17.25
C GLU A 480 -17.56 26.72 -16.45
N ASP A 481 -16.49 26.05 -16.91
CA ASP A 481 -15.91 24.87 -16.25
C ASP A 481 -15.13 25.20 -14.95
N ILE A 482 -14.84 26.47 -14.70
CA ILE A 482 -14.12 26.96 -13.50
C ILE A 482 -15.10 27.41 -12.39
N SER A 483 -16.41 27.41 -12.66
CA SER A 483 -17.40 28.09 -11.81
C SER A 483 -18.51 27.20 -11.25
N GLY A 484 -18.43 25.87 -11.42
CA GLY A 484 -19.41 24.93 -10.90
C GLY A 484 -19.17 24.53 -9.45
N ASP A 485 -20.24 24.23 -8.71
CA ASP A 485 -20.28 23.72 -7.32
C ASP A 485 -19.42 22.46 -7.05
N ASN A 486 -18.76 21.90 -8.08
CA ASN A 486 -17.85 20.75 -7.98
C ASN A 486 -16.36 21.14 -7.83
N ALA A 487 -16.01 22.42 -7.92
CA ALA A 487 -14.61 22.88 -7.85
C ALA A 487 -14.12 23.17 -6.42
N ASP A 488 -15.06 23.33 -5.49
CA ASP A 488 -14.89 23.58 -4.05
C ASP A 488 -16.09 22.90 -3.33
N PRO A 489 -16.10 21.56 -3.23
CA PRO A 489 -17.24 20.80 -2.70
C PRO A 489 -17.43 20.96 -1.19
N ASP A 490 -16.44 21.45 -0.43
CA ASP A 490 -16.55 21.71 1.01
C ASP A 490 -16.80 23.19 1.35
N GLN A 491 -16.83 24.06 0.34
CA GLN A 491 -17.17 25.49 0.38
C GLN A 491 -16.26 26.30 1.31
N ASP A 492 -14.98 25.92 1.39
CA ASP A 492 -14.01 26.59 2.25
C ASP A 492 -13.31 27.78 1.56
N GLY A 493 -13.54 27.95 0.26
CA GLY A 493 -12.99 29.03 -0.56
C GLY A 493 -11.64 28.70 -1.20
N LEU A 494 -11.15 27.47 -1.08
CA LEU A 494 -10.03 26.92 -1.83
C LEU A 494 -10.55 25.98 -2.91
N TYR A 495 -10.00 26.10 -4.11
CA TYR A 495 -10.23 25.09 -5.14
C TYR A 495 -9.37 23.87 -4.82
N ASN A 496 -9.92 22.65 -4.89
CA ASN A 496 -9.16 21.41 -4.61
C ASN A 496 -7.82 21.35 -5.38
N PHE A 497 -7.79 21.89 -6.60
CA PHE A 497 -6.56 22.00 -7.42
C PHE A 497 -5.42 22.75 -6.72
N PHE A 498 -5.73 23.77 -5.92
CA PHE A 498 -4.76 24.51 -5.12
C PHE A 498 -4.33 23.69 -3.89
N GLU A 499 -5.25 23.00 -3.24
CA GLU A 499 -4.98 22.16 -2.07
C GLU A 499 -4.04 21.00 -2.40
N TYR A 500 -4.32 20.27 -3.49
CA TYR A 500 -3.46 19.18 -3.97
C TYR A 500 -2.05 19.67 -4.37
N ALA A 501 -1.91 20.89 -4.90
CA ALA A 501 -0.60 21.45 -5.25
C ALA A 501 0.31 21.64 -4.01
N PHE A 502 -0.30 21.86 -2.84
CA PHE A 502 0.37 22.01 -1.55
C PHE A 502 0.34 20.76 -0.66
N GLY A 503 -0.26 19.65 -1.12
CA GLY A 503 -0.39 18.43 -0.33
C GLY A 503 -1.40 18.58 0.83
N LEU A 504 -2.38 19.46 0.67
CA LEU A 504 -3.51 19.61 1.59
C LEU A 504 -4.60 18.60 1.17
N SER A 505 -5.17 17.89 2.14
CA SER A 505 -6.33 17.01 1.92
C SER A 505 -7.62 17.85 2.02
N PRO A 506 -8.54 17.78 1.03
CA PRO A 506 -9.75 18.61 0.95
C PRO A 506 -10.79 18.44 2.07
N ARG A 507 -10.56 17.58 3.08
CA ARG A 507 -11.54 17.30 4.16
C ARG A 507 -10.98 17.24 5.57
N GLN A 508 -9.68 17.47 5.77
CA GLN A 508 -9.07 17.39 7.10
C GLN A 508 -9.29 18.65 7.95
N ARG A 509 -10.53 18.90 8.39
CA ARG A 509 -10.83 20.00 9.34
C ARG A 509 -10.17 19.84 10.72
N ASN A 510 -9.67 18.66 11.09
CA ASN A 510 -9.32 18.36 12.49
C ASN A 510 -8.07 17.50 12.73
N GLN A 511 -7.23 17.21 11.71
CA GLN A 511 -5.89 16.68 12.00
C GLN A 511 -4.86 17.81 11.98
N ALA A 512 -4.07 17.86 13.06
CA ALA A 512 -3.06 18.87 13.27
C ALA A 512 -1.95 18.73 12.22
N PHE A 513 -1.89 19.66 11.26
CA PHE A 513 -0.78 19.85 10.34
C PHE A 513 0.46 20.31 11.10
N LEU A 514 1.31 19.36 11.52
CA LEU A 514 2.42 19.57 12.45
C LEU A 514 1.92 20.17 13.79
N PRO A 515 2.58 19.96 14.94
CA PRO A 515 2.19 20.64 16.16
C PRO A 515 2.39 22.16 16.01
N GLY A 516 1.34 22.90 15.65
CA GLY A 516 1.26 24.37 15.81
C GLY A 516 1.09 25.25 14.57
N MET A 517 1.02 24.77 13.32
CA MET A 517 0.76 25.66 12.17
C MET A 517 -0.75 25.78 11.88
N GLN A 518 -1.22 27.01 11.61
CA GLN A 518 -2.59 27.34 11.20
C GLN A 518 -2.57 28.35 10.05
N LEU A 519 -3.40 28.17 9.02
CA LEU A 519 -3.65 29.19 8.01
C LEU A 519 -4.55 30.28 8.61
N LYS A 520 -4.15 31.56 8.52
CA LYS A 520 -4.85 32.67 9.17
C LYS A 520 -5.69 33.51 8.21
N SER A 521 -5.21 33.76 6.99
CA SER A 521 -6.00 34.44 5.95
C SER A 521 -5.44 34.18 4.54
N PHE A 522 -6.32 34.29 3.54
CA PHE A 522 -6.01 34.20 2.11
C PHE A 522 -6.77 35.30 1.33
N ALA A 523 -6.07 35.97 0.41
CA ALA A 523 -6.62 36.88 -0.59
C ALA A 523 -5.83 36.73 -1.91
N GLU A 524 -6.35 37.31 -3.00
CA GLU A 524 -5.83 37.15 -4.37
C GLU A 524 -4.31 37.39 -4.51
N ASP A 525 -3.73 38.24 -3.65
CA ASP A 525 -2.30 38.57 -3.63
C ASP A 525 -1.61 38.39 -2.25
N GLU A 526 -2.28 37.75 -1.27
CA GLU A 526 -1.80 37.67 0.13
C GLU A 526 -2.12 36.31 0.78
N ILE A 527 -1.12 35.68 1.41
CA ILE A 527 -1.27 34.46 2.20
C ILE A 527 -0.61 34.66 3.56
N GLU A 528 -1.34 34.40 4.65
CA GLU A 528 -0.85 34.52 6.02
C GLU A 528 -0.92 33.18 6.76
N PHE A 529 0.24 32.68 7.20
CA PHE A 529 0.34 31.53 8.09
C PHE A 529 0.64 31.97 9.52
N GLN A 530 0.09 31.27 10.51
CA GLN A 530 0.32 31.48 11.93
C GLN A 530 0.88 30.20 12.56
N TYR A 531 2.05 30.28 13.18
CA TYR A 531 2.60 29.20 14.00
C TYR A 531 2.48 29.50 15.51
N GLN A 532 1.99 28.54 16.29
CA GLN A 532 1.88 28.57 17.75
C GLN A 532 2.50 27.32 18.38
N ARG A 533 3.54 27.51 19.21
CA ARG A 533 4.11 26.47 20.08
C ARG A 533 3.95 26.87 21.54
N ALA A 534 3.59 25.93 22.41
CA ALA A 534 3.62 26.12 23.86
C ALA A 534 5.04 25.80 24.37
N GLY A 535 5.75 26.79 24.95
CA GLY A 535 7.10 26.59 25.45
C GLY A 535 7.69 27.85 26.10
N SER A 536 8.61 27.66 27.07
CA SER A 536 9.23 28.75 27.83
C SER A 536 10.14 29.61 26.94
N ARG A 537 9.88 30.93 26.97
CA ARG A 537 10.67 32.05 26.44
C ARG A 537 12.13 31.69 26.05
N THR A 538 12.34 31.31 24.79
CA THR A 538 13.64 31.31 24.13
C THR A 538 13.63 32.34 23.01
N ASP A 539 14.76 33.04 22.84
CA ASP A 539 14.94 33.94 21.70
C ASP A 539 14.93 33.07 20.43
N LEU A 540 14.10 33.43 19.46
CA LEU A 540 14.06 32.79 18.15
C LEU A 540 14.84 33.68 17.16
N ASP A 541 15.51 33.08 16.18
CA ASP A 541 16.14 33.83 15.09
C ASP A 541 15.79 33.20 13.75
N PHE A 542 15.85 34.00 12.68
CA PHE A 542 15.65 33.51 11.33
C PHE A 542 17.02 33.26 10.70
N ILE A 543 17.33 31.99 10.39
CA ILE A 543 18.53 31.66 9.60
C ILE A 543 18.12 31.51 8.14
N HIS A 544 18.73 32.34 7.29
CA HIS A 544 18.63 32.23 5.84
C HIS A 544 19.71 31.23 5.38
N GLU A 545 19.32 30.02 4.99
CA GLU A 545 20.27 29.01 4.47
C GLU A 545 20.28 29.05 2.93
N SER A 546 21.46 29.23 2.34
CA SER A 546 21.71 29.07 0.90
C SER A 546 22.48 27.78 0.66
N SER A 547 21.95 26.86 -0.16
CA SER A 547 22.65 25.65 -0.60
C SER A 547 23.11 25.78 -2.07
N PRO A 548 24.35 25.38 -2.42
CA PRO A 548 24.87 25.39 -3.79
C PRO A 548 24.24 24.36 -4.73
N ASP A 549 23.55 23.33 -4.22
CA ASP A 549 23.21 22.12 -5.02
C ASP A 549 21.79 22.10 -5.61
N LEU A 550 21.11 23.25 -5.67
CA LEU A 550 19.81 23.38 -6.33
C LEU A 550 19.92 24.32 -7.53
N MET A 551 20.42 23.77 -8.64
CA MET A 551 20.59 24.49 -9.90
C MET A 551 19.26 25.07 -10.41
N ASN A 552 19.25 26.41 -10.50
CA ASN A 552 18.35 27.30 -11.23
C ASN A 552 17.00 27.67 -10.58
N TRP A 553 17.05 28.44 -9.50
CA TRP A 553 16.01 29.43 -9.21
C TRP A 553 16.62 30.77 -8.77
N ILE A 554 16.03 31.84 -9.29
CA ILE A 554 16.43 33.23 -9.13
C ILE A 554 16.39 33.59 -7.64
N SER A 555 17.47 34.19 -7.13
CA SER A 555 17.47 34.78 -5.80
C SER A 555 16.36 35.83 -5.71
N LEU A 556 15.63 35.88 -4.60
CA LEU A 556 14.88 37.06 -4.20
C LEU A 556 15.87 38.17 -3.79
N GLU A 557 16.72 38.60 -4.70
CA GLU A 557 17.31 39.93 -4.67
C GLU A 557 16.50 40.76 -5.66
N ASP A 558 15.51 41.51 -5.16
CA ASP A 558 15.54 42.99 -5.23
C ASP A 558 14.19 43.74 -5.12
N GLN A 559 12.99 43.14 -5.04
CA GLN A 559 11.75 43.97 -5.13
C GLN A 559 10.50 43.61 -4.29
N ASN A 560 10.45 42.57 -3.46
CA ASN A 560 9.24 42.28 -2.67
C ASN A 560 9.46 42.45 -1.16
N GLU A 561 8.68 43.33 -0.53
CA GLU A 561 8.63 43.50 0.93
C GLU A 561 8.01 42.24 1.56
N SER A 562 8.80 41.49 2.33
CA SER A 562 8.28 40.52 3.29
C SER A 562 8.21 41.19 4.66
N GLU A 563 7.01 41.24 5.25
CA GLU A 563 6.84 41.72 6.61
C GLU A 563 6.84 40.50 7.54
N GLN A 564 7.81 40.44 8.44
CA GLN A 564 7.94 39.39 9.44
C GLN A 564 7.44 39.92 10.77
N VAL A 565 6.40 39.30 11.32
CA VAL A 565 5.83 39.68 12.62
C VAL A 565 6.20 38.61 13.64
N LEU A 566 6.99 39.01 14.64
CA LEU A 566 7.27 38.23 15.85
C LEU A 566 6.51 38.87 17.01
N GLU A 567 5.44 38.24 17.47
CA GLU A 567 4.67 38.68 18.63
C GLU A 567 4.93 37.77 19.83
N TYR A 568 5.39 38.37 20.92
CA TYR A 568 5.57 37.68 22.21
C TYR A 568 4.39 37.98 23.12
N HIS A 569 3.64 36.94 23.48
CA HIS A 569 2.48 37.06 24.36
C HIS A 569 2.90 36.97 25.83
N SER A 570 2.16 37.65 26.70
CA SER A 570 2.44 37.68 28.15
C SER A 570 2.30 36.33 28.85
N ASP A 571 1.69 35.34 28.19
CA ASP A 571 1.51 33.97 28.66
C ASP A 571 2.62 33.01 28.19
N GLY A 572 3.65 33.53 27.50
CA GLY A 572 4.79 32.74 27.03
C GLY A 572 4.64 32.20 25.60
N ARG A 573 3.51 32.43 24.92
CA ARG A 573 3.36 32.05 23.50
C ARG A 573 4.15 33.00 22.60
N VAL A 574 4.67 32.48 21.50
CA VAL A 574 5.24 33.26 20.39
C VAL A 574 4.38 33.04 19.16
N THR A 575 4.00 34.13 18.49
CA THR A 575 3.32 34.08 17.19
C THR A 575 4.30 34.53 16.13
N VAL A 576 4.47 33.68 15.12
CA VAL A 576 5.25 33.97 13.91
C VAL A 576 4.26 34.19 12.77
N GLY A 577 4.26 35.38 12.19
CA GLY A 577 3.53 35.72 10.97
C GLY A 577 4.51 36.09 9.86
N VAL A 578 4.33 35.49 8.68
CA VAL A 578 5.09 35.86 7.48
C VAL A 578 4.09 36.32 6.43
N LYS A 579 4.22 37.58 6.01
CA LYS A 579 3.38 38.18 4.98
C LYS A 579 4.15 38.25 3.66
N PHE A 580 3.53 37.75 2.60
CA PHE A 580 4.04 37.83 1.23
C PHE A 580 3.15 38.75 0.41
N THR A 581 3.77 39.56 -0.44
CA THR A 581 3.08 40.36 -1.46
C THR A 581 3.63 39.92 -2.81
N ALA A 582 2.82 39.26 -3.63
CA ALA A 582 3.23 38.80 -4.95
C ALA A 582 2.84 39.84 -6.02
N SER A 583 3.76 40.24 -6.88
CA SER A 583 3.41 40.94 -8.12
C SER A 583 3.01 39.89 -9.16
N SER A 584 1.78 39.98 -9.66
CA SER A 584 1.15 39.06 -10.62
C SER A 584 2.11 38.40 -11.63
N GLY A 585 2.15 37.06 -11.65
CA GLY A 585 2.63 36.29 -12.80
C GLY A 585 3.82 35.34 -12.61
N ALA A 586 4.33 35.13 -11.39
CA ALA A 586 5.38 34.13 -11.14
C ALA A 586 5.00 33.20 -9.98
N ALA A 587 5.13 31.88 -10.20
CA ALA A 587 5.04 30.89 -9.13
C ALA A 587 6.32 30.98 -8.28
N HIS A 588 6.17 31.22 -6.98
CA HIS A 588 7.27 31.31 -6.03
C HIS A 588 7.18 30.14 -5.03
N PHE A 589 8.32 29.47 -4.78
CA PHE A 589 8.46 28.47 -3.71
C PHE A 589 9.19 29.10 -2.53
N ILE A 590 8.74 28.84 -1.31
CA ILE A 590 9.31 29.40 -0.09
C ILE A 590 9.45 28.29 0.95
N ARG A 591 10.64 28.16 1.55
CA ARG A 591 10.89 27.30 2.72
C ARG A 591 11.14 28.19 3.93
N ILE A 592 10.38 27.99 5.00
CA ILE A 592 10.55 28.70 6.27
C ILE A 592 11.03 27.68 7.30
N ARG A 593 12.21 27.90 7.89
CA ARG A 593 12.73 27.11 9.01
C ARG A 593 12.78 28.01 10.24
N VAL A 594 12.05 27.64 11.30
CA VAL A 594 12.14 28.28 12.62
C VAL A 594 13.18 27.53 13.43
N VAL A 595 14.19 28.23 13.94
CA VAL A 595 15.28 27.65 14.72
C VAL A 595 15.36 28.32 16.09
N GLU A 596 15.59 27.51 17.13
CA GLU A 596 15.98 28.00 18.45
C GLU A 596 17.42 28.56 18.37
N LYS A 597 17.67 29.69 19.04
CA LYS A 597 18.98 30.33 19.04
C LYS A 597 20.04 29.61 19.87
#